data_AF-A0A7K2ZY79-F1
#
_entry.id   AF-A0A7K2ZY79-F1
#
_cell.length_a   1.000
_cell.length_b   1.000
_cell.length_c   1.000
_cell.angle_alpha   90.00
_cell.angle_beta   90.00
_cell.angle_gamma   90.00
#
_symmetry.space_group_name_H-M   'P 1'
#
loop_
_entity.id
_entity.type
_entity.pdbx_description
1 polymer ?
#
loop_
_entity_poly.entity_id
_entity_poly.type
_entity_poly.pdbx_seq_one_letter_code
_entity_poly.pdbx_strand_id
1 'polypeptide(L)'
;MDDGLRRDSGEHADERHREAHLPEAGDDEREALADSRDDAADERERQADRRERLADRRESLLDARERGLDQWERIAGLPPAGSALQAALEPTARARASMRAGEARLSRTDAALARESARDRREQRAVAREMEATLRRSRDAVSSAGSEAEVERLKDLVHRAAEALATAQDTLAAHHEALADDRTHSGAAHRGNAERAREEARRTRVAAGLIAGTGTDEDA
;
A
#
# COMPACT_ATOMS: atom_id res chain seq x y z
N MET A 1 26.05 9.44 43.81
CA MET A 1 25.47 10.47 42.95
C MET A 1 25.86 10.11 41.53
N ASP A 2 25.08 9.27 40.85
CA ASP A 2 25.02 9.20 39.39
C ASP A 2 23.97 8.15 39.01
N ASP A 3 22.71 8.58 38.94
CA ASP A 3 21.60 7.75 38.49
C ASP A 3 20.60 8.68 37.82
N GLY A 4 20.75 8.90 36.51
CA GLY A 4 19.99 9.97 35.87
C GLY A 4 20.12 10.14 34.35
N LEU A 5 20.37 9.09 33.54
CA LEU A 5 20.43 9.26 32.07
C LEU A 5 19.99 8.02 31.27
N ARG A 6 18.78 7.48 31.47
CA ARG A 6 18.35 6.29 30.68
C ARG A 6 16.87 6.19 30.25
N ARG A 7 16.08 7.26 30.29
CA ARG A 7 14.63 7.17 29.96
C ARG A 7 14.13 7.91 28.71
N ASP A 8 14.98 8.60 27.94
CA ASP A 8 14.48 9.51 26.90
C ASP A 8 14.47 8.94 25.46
N SER A 9 14.94 7.71 25.25
CA SER A 9 15.10 7.17 23.87
C SER A 9 13.85 6.47 23.30
N GLY A 10 12.80 6.28 24.10
CA GLY A 10 11.58 5.57 23.69
C GLY A 10 10.54 6.44 22.99
N GLU A 11 10.31 7.68 23.47
CA GLU A 11 9.22 8.53 22.98
C GLU A 11 9.48 9.09 21.56
N HIS A 12 10.74 9.29 21.19
CA HIS A 12 11.09 9.76 19.84
C HIS A 12 10.90 8.70 18.73
N ALA A 13 10.78 7.42 19.06
CA ALA A 13 10.49 6.39 18.06
C ALA A 13 9.01 6.40 17.63
N ASP A 14 8.10 6.66 18.58
CA ASP A 14 6.65 6.72 18.34
C ASP A 14 6.21 8.01 17.63
N GLU A 15 6.88 9.14 17.89
CA GLU A 15 6.61 10.40 17.20
C GLU A 15 6.97 10.34 15.71
N ARG A 16 8.10 9.70 15.36
CA ARG A 16 8.49 9.49 13.96
C ARG A 16 7.54 8.55 13.20
N HIS A 17 6.87 7.65 13.90
CA HIS A 17 5.90 6.73 13.28
C HIS A 17 4.54 7.39 13.01
N ARG A 18 4.17 8.43 13.76
CA ARG A 18 2.95 9.23 13.52
C ARG A 18 3.11 10.24 12.39
N GLU A 19 4.30 10.82 12.20
CA GLU A 19 4.55 11.77 11.10
C GLU A 19 4.53 11.11 9.71
N ALA A 20 4.86 9.81 9.61
CA ALA A 20 4.88 9.09 8.34
C ALA A 20 3.49 8.76 7.77
N HIS A 21 2.41 8.85 8.57
CA HIS A 21 1.04 8.54 8.13
C HIS A 21 0.23 9.76 7.64
N LEU A 22 0.73 10.98 7.89
CA LEU A 22 0.08 12.23 7.46
C LEU A 22 0.23 12.58 5.95
N PRO A 23 1.24 12.10 5.19
CA PRO A 23 1.35 12.43 3.77
C PRO A 23 0.31 11.73 2.88
N GLU A 24 -0.09 10.50 3.20
CA GLU A 24 -0.94 9.67 2.34
C GLU A 24 -2.36 10.24 2.18
N ALA A 25 -2.96 10.75 3.27
CA ALA A 25 -4.29 11.37 3.23
C ALA A 25 -4.34 12.61 2.31
N GLY A 26 -3.24 13.37 2.23
CA GLY A 26 -3.16 14.56 1.39
C GLY A 26 -3.04 14.27 -0.11
N ASP A 27 -2.58 13.08 -0.49
CA ASP A 27 -2.49 12.67 -1.89
C ASP A 27 -3.83 12.13 -2.39
N ASP A 28 -4.54 11.38 -1.55
CA ASP A 28 -5.89 10.86 -1.86
C ASP A 28 -6.91 11.98 -2.09
N GLU A 29 -6.87 13.04 -1.27
CA GLU A 29 -7.74 14.22 -1.45
C GLU A 29 -7.46 14.97 -2.76
N ARG A 30 -6.19 15.08 -3.15
CA ARG A 30 -5.80 15.72 -4.41
C ARG A 30 -6.22 14.88 -5.61
N GLU A 31 -6.12 13.55 -5.50
CA GLU A 31 -6.53 12.61 -6.53
C GLU A 31 -8.06 12.67 -6.73
N ALA A 32 -8.84 12.63 -5.64
CA ALA A 32 -10.29 12.79 -5.69
C ALA A 32 -10.73 14.15 -6.30
N LEU A 33 -10.01 15.23 -5.98
CA LEU A 33 -10.27 16.54 -6.59
C LEU A 33 -9.93 16.56 -8.09
N ALA A 34 -8.87 15.88 -8.50
CA ALA A 34 -8.51 15.76 -9.91
C ALA A 34 -9.58 14.99 -10.68
N ASP A 35 -10.07 13.88 -10.14
CA ASP A 35 -11.12 13.08 -10.78
C ASP A 35 -12.44 13.86 -10.87
N SER A 36 -12.82 14.60 -9.83
CA SER A 36 -13.98 15.48 -9.86
C SER A 36 -13.88 16.56 -10.96
N ARG A 37 -12.69 17.11 -11.19
CA ARG A 37 -12.45 18.08 -12.27
C ARG A 37 -12.54 17.42 -13.65
N ASP A 38 -12.05 16.19 -13.78
CA ASP A 38 -12.14 15.42 -15.03
C ASP A 38 -13.61 15.11 -15.35
N ASP A 39 -14.41 14.68 -14.38
CA ASP A 39 -15.85 14.42 -14.56
C ASP A 39 -16.62 15.68 -15.00
N ALA A 40 -16.31 16.83 -14.39
CA ALA A 40 -16.89 18.11 -14.76
C ALA A 40 -16.46 18.58 -16.16
N ALA A 41 -15.26 18.21 -16.61
CA ALA A 41 -14.80 18.47 -17.98
C ALA A 41 -15.54 17.58 -18.98
N ASP A 42 -15.70 16.30 -18.68
CA ASP A 42 -16.42 15.34 -19.52
C ASP A 42 -17.90 15.71 -19.69
N GLU A 43 -18.53 16.22 -18.63
CA GLU A 43 -19.90 16.71 -18.72
C GLU A 43 -20.03 17.95 -19.62
N ARG A 44 -19.10 18.92 -19.51
CA ARG A 44 -19.08 20.08 -20.39
C ARG A 44 -18.87 19.69 -21.86
N GLU A 45 -18.06 18.67 -22.12
CA GLU A 45 -17.83 18.12 -23.45
C GLU A 45 -19.10 17.47 -24.02
N ARG A 46 -19.78 16.61 -23.25
CA ARG A 46 -21.08 16.03 -23.64
C ARG A 46 -22.11 17.10 -24.00
N GLN A 47 -22.15 18.20 -23.25
CA GLN A 47 -23.03 19.33 -23.53
C GLN A 47 -22.62 20.11 -24.78
N ALA A 48 -21.31 20.24 -25.06
CA ALA A 48 -20.80 20.84 -26.28
C ALA A 48 -21.21 20.00 -27.50
N ASP A 49 -21.02 18.69 -27.45
CA ASP A 49 -21.40 17.76 -28.54
C ASP A 49 -22.92 17.77 -28.80
N ARG A 50 -23.72 17.91 -27.74
CA ARG A 50 -25.17 18.06 -27.89
C ARG A 50 -25.54 19.35 -28.62
N ARG A 51 -24.89 20.47 -28.28
CA ARG A 51 -25.10 21.76 -28.96
C ARG A 51 -24.66 21.70 -30.41
N GLU A 52 -23.53 21.05 -30.69
CA GLU A 52 -23.02 20.83 -32.04
C GLU A 52 -23.98 20.00 -32.89
N ARG A 53 -24.45 18.85 -32.38
CA ARG A 53 -25.47 18.04 -33.08
C ARG A 53 -26.76 18.81 -33.38
N LEU A 54 -27.16 19.71 -32.48
CA LEU A 54 -28.33 20.56 -32.71
C LEU A 54 -28.05 21.62 -33.79
N ALA A 55 -26.84 22.18 -33.83
CA ALA A 55 -26.43 23.12 -34.86
C ALA A 55 -26.37 22.44 -36.24
N ASP A 56 -25.73 21.27 -36.34
CA ASP A 56 -25.66 20.47 -37.57
C ASP A 56 -27.07 20.14 -38.10
N ARG A 57 -28.02 19.85 -37.20
CA ARG A 57 -29.43 19.59 -37.56
C ARG A 57 -30.11 20.85 -38.09
N ARG A 58 -29.87 22.01 -37.48
CA ARG A 58 -30.43 23.30 -37.95
C ARG A 58 -29.88 23.67 -39.31
N GLU A 59 -28.58 23.50 -39.52
CA GLU A 59 -27.91 23.73 -40.81
C GLU A 59 -28.50 22.81 -41.89
N SER A 60 -28.63 21.51 -41.62
CA SER A 60 -29.25 20.55 -42.55
C SER A 60 -30.69 20.94 -42.95
N LEU A 61 -31.47 21.48 -42.01
CA LEU A 61 -32.83 21.96 -42.29
C LEU A 61 -32.84 23.24 -43.13
N LEU A 62 -31.90 24.16 -42.88
CA LEU A 62 -31.73 25.37 -43.68
C LEU A 62 -31.30 25.02 -45.11
N ASP A 63 -30.32 24.14 -45.28
CA ASP A 63 -29.89 23.64 -46.58
C ASP A 63 -31.04 22.98 -47.36
N ALA A 64 -31.88 22.19 -46.67
CA ALA A 64 -33.05 21.58 -47.30
C ALA A 64 -34.06 22.63 -47.76
N ARG A 65 -34.28 23.68 -46.97
CA ARG A 65 -35.16 24.79 -47.30
C ARG A 65 -34.61 25.62 -48.47
N GLU A 66 -33.31 25.91 -48.47
CA GLU A 66 -32.62 26.62 -49.54
C GLU A 66 -32.74 25.86 -50.86
N ARG A 67 -32.43 24.56 -50.89
CA ARG A 67 -32.63 23.72 -52.08
C ARG A 67 -34.07 23.72 -52.60
N GLY A 68 -35.05 23.77 -51.69
CA GLY A 68 -36.46 23.86 -52.05
C GLY A 68 -36.81 25.21 -52.69
N LEU A 69 -36.26 26.30 -52.18
CA LEU A 69 -36.41 27.64 -52.77
C LEU A 69 -35.72 27.72 -54.13
N ASP A 70 -34.49 27.23 -54.26
CA ASP A 70 -33.78 27.16 -55.55
C ASP A 70 -34.56 26.37 -56.61
N GLN A 71 -35.19 25.26 -56.20
CA GLN A 71 -36.04 24.48 -57.08
C GLN A 71 -37.27 25.27 -57.52
N TRP A 72 -37.92 25.96 -56.58
CA TRP A 72 -39.09 26.78 -56.88
C TRP A 72 -38.76 27.97 -57.79
N GLU A 73 -37.64 28.67 -57.57
CA GLU A 73 -37.14 29.74 -58.43
C GLU A 73 -36.90 29.26 -59.86
N ARG A 74 -36.28 28.08 -60.02
CA ARG A 74 -36.08 27.44 -61.33
C ARG A 74 -37.40 27.14 -62.04
N ILE A 75 -38.40 26.62 -61.32
CA ILE A 75 -39.73 26.34 -61.88
C ILE A 75 -40.46 27.64 -62.27
N ALA A 76 -40.31 28.69 -61.45
CA ALA A 76 -40.91 29.99 -61.69
C ALA A 76 -40.19 30.84 -62.76
N GLY A 77 -39.03 30.40 -63.25
CA GLY A 77 -38.22 31.15 -64.21
C GLY A 77 -37.60 32.42 -63.63
N LEU A 78 -37.46 32.50 -62.30
CA LEU A 78 -36.83 33.63 -61.62
C LEU A 78 -35.30 33.50 -61.73
N PRO A 79 -34.57 34.59 -61.99
CA PRO A 79 -33.11 34.57 -61.94
C PRO A 79 -32.67 34.31 -60.50
N PRO A 80 -31.56 33.57 -60.27
CA PRO A 80 -31.07 33.27 -58.94
C PRO A 80 -30.77 34.57 -58.18
N ALA A 81 -31.13 34.60 -56.90
CA ALA A 81 -30.92 35.74 -56.01
C ALA A 81 -29.43 35.90 -55.62
N GLY A 82 -28.53 36.15 -56.58
CA GLY A 82 -27.11 36.35 -56.31
C GLY A 82 -26.22 36.44 -57.55
N SER A 83 -24.98 36.92 -57.36
CA SER A 83 -23.97 36.89 -58.43
C SER A 83 -23.47 35.45 -58.66
N ALA A 84 -23.19 35.09 -59.91
CA ALA A 84 -22.64 33.76 -60.25
C ALA A 84 -21.32 33.46 -59.51
N LEU A 85 -20.52 34.50 -59.23
CA LEU A 85 -19.29 34.38 -58.45
C LEU A 85 -19.58 33.99 -56.98
N GLN A 86 -20.58 34.60 -56.36
CA GLN A 86 -20.98 34.28 -54.99
C GLN A 86 -21.45 32.82 -54.87
N ALA A 87 -22.28 32.36 -55.81
CA ALA A 87 -22.72 30.97 -55.89
C ALA A 87 -21.56 29.98 -56.08
N ALA A 88 -20.50 30.37 -56.81
CA ALA A 88 -19.31 29.53 -56.98
C ALA A 88 -18.40 29.49 -55.74
N LEU A 89 -18.33 30.57 -54.95
CA LEU A 89 -17.45 30.66 -53.77
C LEU A 89 -18.06 29.99 -52.53
N GLU A 90 -19.38 30.00 -52.41
CA GLU A 90 -20.09 29.51 -51.23
C GLU A 90 -19.83 28.01 -50.92
N PRO A 91 -19.86 27.06 -51.88
CA PRO A 91 -19.47 25.67 -51.61
C PRO A 91 -18.05 25.54 -51.06
N THR A 92 -17.12 26.37 -51.54
CA THR A 92 -15.73 26.37 -51.07
C THR A 92 -15.64 26.90 -49.64
N ALA A 93 -16.40 27.95 -49.31
CA ALA A 93 -16.48 28.47 -47.96
C ALA A 93 -17.08 27.45 -46.98
N ARG A 94 -18.17 26.77 -47.38
CA ARG A 94 -18.78 25.66 -46.62
C ARG A 94 -17.79 24.53 -46.39
N ALA A 95 -17.12 24.04 -47.43
CA ALA A 95 -16.11 22.98 -47.29
C ALA A 95 -14.99 23.35 -46.31
N ARG A 96 -14.49 24.59 -46.37
CA ARG A 96 -13.48 25.09 -45.42
C ARG A 96 -14.01 25.16 -43.99
N ALA A 97 -15.25 25.57 -43.79
CA ALA A 97 -15.89 25.58 -42.48
C ALA A 97 -16.02 24.15 -41.93
N SER A 98 -16.47 23.19 -42.74
CA SER A 98 -16.57 21.78 -42.35
C SER A 98 -15.21 21.18 -41.98
N MET A 99 -14.15 21.49 -42.73
CA MET A 99 -12.79 21.02 -42.38
C MET A 99 -12.32 21.56 -41.04
N ARG A 100 -12.52 22.86 -40.76
CA ARG A 100 -12.16 23.45 -39.45
C ARG A 100 -12.98 22.86 -38.31
N ALA A 101 -14.26 22.58 -38.53
CA ALA A 101 -15.09 21.90 -37.55
C ALA A 101 -14.58 20.48 -37.28
N GLY A 102 -14.20 19.75 -38.34
CA GLY A 102 -13.56 18.44 -38.23
C GLY A 102 -12.25 18.47 -37.43
N GLU A 103 -11.37 19.43 -37.72
CA GLU A 103 -10.12 19.64 -36.98
C GLU A 103 -10.39 19.93 -35.50
N ALA A 104 -11.37 20.77 -35.18
CA ALA A 104 -11.77 21.05 -33.80
C ALA A 104 -12.39 19.84 -33.09
N ARG A 105 -13.07 18.93 -33.81
CA ARG A 105 -13.55 17.65 -33.25
C ARG A 105 -12.37 16.73 -32.94
N LEU A 106 -11.44 16.56 -33.87
CA LEU A 106 -10.23 15.73 -33.67
C LEU A 106 -9.40 16.22 -32.49
N SER A 107 -9.16 17.54 -32.40
CA SER A 107 -8.41 18.12 -31.28
C SER A 107 -9.08 17.88 -29.92
N ARG A 108 -10.42 17.88 -29.86
CA ARG A 108 -11.16 17.52 -28.64
C ARG A 108 -11.02 16.04 -28.30
N THR A 109 -11.18 15.15 -29.27
CA THR A 109 -10.96 13.70 -29.10
C THR A 109 -9.54 13.40 -28.61
N ASP A 110 -8.52 14.04 -29.19
CA ASP A 110 -7.13 13.88 -28.75
C ASP A 110 -6.94 14.35 -27.30
N ALA A 111 -7.56 15.47 -26.92
CA ALA A 111 -7.53 15.96 -25.55
C ALA A 111 -8.29 15.03 -24.57
N ALA A 112 -9.37 14.38 -25.00
CA ALA A 112 -10.09 13.38 -24.22
C ALA A 112 -9.22 12.12 -24.02
N LEU A 113 -8.61 11.58 -25.08
CA LEU A 113 -7.70 10.44 -25.00
C LEU A 113 -6.47 10.73 -24.11
N ALA A 114 -5.94 11.96 -24.16
CA ALA A 114 -4.85 12.38 -23.30
C ALA A 114 -5.25 12.39 -21.82
N ARG A 115 -6.47 12.83 -21.49
CA ARG A 115 -7.02 12.80 -20.13
C ARG A 115 -7.24 11.37 -19.64
N GLU A 116 -7.84 10.51 -20.47
CA GLU A 116 -8.01 9.09 -20.18
C GLU A 116 -6.67 8.39 -19.92
N SER A 117 -5.70 8.58 -20.82
CA SER A 117 -4.33 8.06 -20.63
C SER A 117 -3.68 8.56 -19.33
N ALA A 118 -3.97 9.80 -18.93
CA ALA A 118 -3.45 10.34 -17.67
C ALA A 118 -4.15 9.69 -16.45
N ARG A 119 -5.44 9.41 -16.53
CA ARG A 119 -6.21 8.68 -15.51
C ARG A 119 -5.67 7.25 -15.35
N ASP A 120 -5.48 6.53 -16.45
CA ASP A 120 -4.92 5.16 -16.42
C ASP A 120 -3.55 5.13 -15.75
N ARG A 121 -2.67 6.10 -16.03
CA ARG A 121 -1.36 6.18 -15.37
C ARG A 121 -1.46 6.44 -13.87
N ARG A 122 -2.46 7.20 -13.41
CA ARG A 122 -2.70 7.41 -11.97
C ARG A 122 -3.16 6.12 -11.32
N GLU A 123 -4.14 5.45 -11.92
CA GLU A 123 -4.66 4.16 -11.45
C GLU A 123 -3.55 3.10 -11.36
N GLN A 124 -2.72 2.97 -12.39
CA GLN A 124 -1.59 2.02 -12.37
C GLN A 124 -0.58 2.34 -11.26
N ARG A 125 -0.34 3.62 -10.95
CA ARG A 125 0.51 4.02 -9.81
C ARG A 125 -0.15 3.69 -8.49
N ALA A 126 -1.46 3.90 -8.35
CA ALA A 126 -2.20 3.52 -7.15
C ALA A 126 -2.12 2.01 -6.90
N VAL A 127 -2.34 1.19 -7.94
CA VAL A 127 -2.18 -0.27 -7.85
C VAL A 127 -0.75 -0.66 -7.45
N ALA A 128 0.27 -0.05 -8.06
CA ALA A 128 1.67 -0.34 -7.72
C ALA A 128 1.98 -0.01 -6.26
N ARG A 129 1.47 1.12 -5.73
CA ARG A 129 1.62 1.49 -4.31
C ARG A 129 0.97 0.46 -3.38
N GLU A 130 -0.26 0.00 -3.69
CA GLU A 130 -0.97 -0.99 -2.88
C GLU A 130 -0.29 -2.37 -2.92
N MET A 131 0.24 -2.77 -4.08
CA MET A 131 1.04 -3.99 -4.21
C MET A 131 2.31 -3.91 -3.35
N GLU A 132 3.02 -2.78 -3.37
CA GLU A 132 4.20 -2.58 -2.54
C GLU A 132 3.86 -2.58 -1.04
N ALA A 133 2.76 -1.93 -0.63
CA ALA A 133 2.29 -1.96 0.74
C ALA A 133 1.91 -3.38 1.19
N THR A 134 1.33 -4.18 0.31
CA THR A 134 1.02 -5.59 0.56
C THR A 134 2.28 -6.43 0.70
N LEU A 135 3.29 -6.21 -0.15
CA LEU A 135 4.58 -6.89 -0.05
C LEU A 135 5.36 -6.50 1.21
N ARG A 136 5.27 -5.25 1.66
CA ARG A 136 5.83 -4.81 2.95
C ARG A 136 5.15 -5.53 4.11
N ARG A 137 3.81 -5.51 4.18
CA ARG A 137 3.03 -6.23 5.20
C ARG A 137 3.37 -7.72 5.25
N SER A 138 3.51 -8.38 4.10
CA SER A 138 3.85 -9.80 4.06
C SER A 138 5.29 -10.08 4.53
N ARG A 139 6.25 -9.22 4.17
CA ARG A 139 7.63 -9.32 4.65
C ARG A 139 7.72 -9.14 6.16
N ASP A 140 7.01 -8.16 6.69
CA ASP A 140 6.98 -7.88 8.13
C ASP A 140 6.37 -9.06 8.90
N ALA A 141 5.29 -9.65 8.37
CA ALA A 141 4.66 -10.84 8.96
C ALA A 141 5.59 -12.07 8.94
N VAL A 142 6.37 -12.26 7.87
CA VAL A 142 7.37 -13.35 7.82
C VAL A 142 8.52 -13.08 8.78
N SER A 143 8.97 -11.83 8.89
CA SER A 143 10.03 -11.44 9.83
C SER A 143 9.60 -11.62 11.28
N SER A 144 8.37 -11.22 11.63
CA SER A 144 7.83 -11.39 12.99
C SER A 144 7.69 -12.88 13.33
N ALA A 145 7.10 -13.67 12.43
CA ALA A 145 6.97 -15.12 12.63
C ALA A 145 8.33 -15.83 12.74
N GLY A 146 9.32 -15.40 11.94
CA GLY A 146 10.69 -15.91 12.01
C GLY A 146 11.35 -15.61 13.37
N SER A 147 11.20 -14.38 13.86
CA SER A 147 11.74 -13.96 15.15
C SER A 147 11.08 -14.69 16.33
N GLU A 148 9.77 -14.90 16.31
CA GLU A 148 9.04 -15.66 17.34
C GLU A 148 9.50 -17.12 17.35
N ALA A 149 9.59 -17.76 16.19
CA ALA A 149 10.07 -19.14 16.08
C ALA A 149 11.55 -19.31 16.46
N GLU A 150 12.38 -18.27 16.31
CA GLU A 150 13.76 -18.28 16.77
C GLU A 150 13.87 -18.10 18.28
N VAL A 151 13.09 -17.18 18.86
CA VAL A 151 12.99 -17.01 20.32
C VAL A 151 12.57 -18.30 20.99
N GLU A 152 11.57 -19.00 20.45
CA GLU A 152 11.10 -20.26 21.02
C GLU A 152 12.16 -21.37 20.92
N ARG A 153 12.87 -21.47 19.79
CA ARG A 153 14.02 -22.39 19.64
C ARG A 153 15.15 -22.09 20.62
N LEU A 154 15.41 -20.82 20.91
CA LEU A 154 16.42 -20.42 21.89
C LEU A 154 15.99 -20.79 23.32
N LYS A 155 14.72 -20.60 23.69
CA LYS A 155 14.20 -21.07 24.98
C LYS A 155 14.37 -22.58 25.14
N ASP A 156 13.99 -23.36 24.12
CA ASP A 156 14.15 -24.82 24.13
C ASP A 156 15.62 -25.26 24.27
N LEU A 157 16.54 -24.52 23.63
CA LEU A 157 17.98 -24.79 23.73
C LEU A 157 18.50 -24.49 25.15
N VAL A 158 18.11 -23.35 25.72
CA VAL A 158 18.49 -22.96 27.09
C VAL A 158 17.94 -23.96 28.10
N HIS A 159 16.69 -24.40 27.94
CA HIS A 159 16.09 -25.40 28.81
C HIS A 159 16.87 -26.73 28.79
N ARG A 160 17.16 -27.26 27.59
CA ARG A 160 17.97 -28.49 27.43
C ARG A 160 19.39 -28.36 28.00
N ALA A 161 20.03 -27.21 27.80
CA ALA A 161 21.36 -26.96 28.36
C ALA A 161 21.33 -26.93 29.90
N ALA A 162 20.30 -26.33 30.48
CA ALA A 162 20.11 -26.30 31.92
C ALA A 162 19.80 -27.69 32.50
N GLU A 163 18.98 -28.50 31.83
CA GLU A 163 18.76 -29.90 32.21
C GLU A 163 20.06 -30.71 32.19
N ALA A 164 20.85 -30.60 31.13
CA ALA A 164 22.13 -31.29 31.01
C ALA A 164 23.12 -30.87 32.13
N LEU A 165 23.17 -29.58 32.48
CA LEU A 165 23.98 -29.08 33.57
C LEU A 165 23.49 -29.61 34.93
N ALA A 166 22.19 -29.63 35.17
CA ALA A 166 21.62 -30.19 36.39
C ALA A 166 21.91 -31.70 36.52
N THR A 167 21.83 -32.47 35.42
CA THR A 167 22.24 -33.88 35.41
C THR A 167 23.73 -34.06 35.71
N ALA A 168 24.60 -33.19 35.17
CA ALA A 168 26.03 -33.22 35.48
C ALA A 168 26.32 -32.88 36.95
N GLN A 169 25.53 -32.00 37.56
CA GLN A 169 25.63 -31.67 38.98
C GLN A 169 25.15 -32.84 39.86
N ASP A 170 24.09 -33.54 39.48
CA ASP A 170 23.63 -34.74 40.19
C ASP A 170 24.65 -35.90 40.10
N THR A 171 25.30 -36.09 38.95
CA THR A 171 26.34 -37.12 38.80
C THR A 171 27.58 -36.80 39.64
N LEU A 172 27.96 -35.51 39.71
CA LEU A 172 29.03 -35.04 40.61
C LEU A 172 28.66 -35.27 42.08
N ALA A 173 27.40 -35.03 42.46
CA ALA A 173 26.92 -35.29 43.81
C ALA A 173 27.03 -36.79 44.16
N ALA A 174 26.57 -37.68 43.26
CA ALA A 174 26.67 -39.13 43.45
C ALA A 174 28.12 -39.61 43.59
N HIS A 175 29.05 -39.04 42.82
CA HIS A 175 30.48 -39.36 42.94
C HIS A 175 31.04 -38.96 44.32
N HIS A 176 30.66 -37.79 44.84
CA HIS A 176 31.07 -37.37 46.18
C HIS A 176 30.48 -38.24 47.29
N GLU A 177 29.25 -38.73 47.15
CA GLU A 177 28.68 -39.69 48.10
C GLU A 177 29.44 -41.02 48.11
N ALA A 178 29.77 -41.56 46.94
CA ALA A 178 30.57 -42.76 46.83
C ALA A 178 31.95 -42.61 47.52
N LEU A 179 32.60 -41.44 47.38
CA LEU A 179 33.86 -41.15 48.07
C LEU A 179 33.69 -40.98 49.59
N ALA A 180 32.53 -40.49 50.05
CA ALA A 180 32.25 -40.32 51.48
C ALA A 180 32.11 -41.68 52.19
N ASP A 181 31.62 -42.70 51.48
CA ASP A 181 31.42 -44.05 51.99
C ASP A 181 32.72 -44.87 52.12
N ASP A 182 33.78 -44.51 51.38
CA ASP A 182 35.06 -45.23 51.32
C ASP A 182 35.99 -45.03 52.54
N ARG A 183 35.43 -44.60 53.69
CA ARG A 183 36.06 -44.57 55.04
C ARG A 183 37.43 -43.88 55.19
N THR A 184 37.74 -42.90 54.34
CA THR A 184 38.87 -41.99 54.59
C THR A 184 38.46 -40.86 55.56
N HIS A 185 39.43 -40.24 56.24
CA HIS A 185 39.21 -39.13 57.22
C HIS A 185 38.57 -37.85 56.59
N SER A 186 38.14 -37.90 55.33
CA SER A 186 37.55 -36.79 54.54
C SER A 186 36.02 -36.90 54.34
N GLY A 187 35.34 -37.94 54.87
CA GLY A 187 33.94 -38.22 54.54
C GLY A 187 32.94 -37.08 54.79
N ALA A 188 33.16 -36.23 55.80
CA ALA A 188 32.29 -35.08 56.06
C ALA A 188 32.39 -33.99 54.98
N ALA A 189 33.60 -33.74 54.46
CA ALA A 189 33.81 -32.76 53.39
C ALA A 189 33.14 -33.21 52.09
N HIS A 190 33.20 -34.51 51.78
CA HIS A 190 32.55 -35.08 50.61
C HIS A 190 31.02 -34.98 50.66
N ARG A 191 30.39 -35.23 51.82
CA ARG A 191 28.94 -35.01 51.99
C ARG A 191 28.54 -33.55 51.75
N GLY A 192 29.29 -32.60 52.31
CA GLY A 192 29.02 -31.17 52.08
C GLY A 192 29.15 -30.76 50.61
N ASN A 193 30.08 -31.36 49.86
CA ASN A 193 30.19 -31.13 48.42
C ASN A 193 29.04 -31.78 47.63
N ALA A 194 28.56 -32.96 48.02
CA ALA A 194 27.39 -33.58 47.40
C ALA A 194 26.12 -32.76 47.59
N GLU A 195 25.88 -32.24 48.80
CA GLU A 195 24.76 -31.34 49.08
C GLU A 195 24.82 -30.06 48.26
N ARG A 196 26.01 -29.45 48.15
CA ARG A 196 26.21 -28.24 47.32
C ARG A 196 25.89 -28.51 45.85
N ALA A 197 26.35 -29.64 45.30
CA ALA A 197 26.09 -30.00 43.90
C ALA A 197 24.59 -30.21 43.64
N ARG A 198 23.84 -30.87 44.54
CA ARG A 198 22.38 -31.00 44.42
C ARG A 198 21.64 -29.68 44.50
N GLU A 199 22.09 -28.80 45.39
CA GLU A 199 21.50 -27.48 45.54
C GLU A 199 21.70 -26.65 44.27
N GLU A 200 22.87 -26.72 43.65
CA GLU A 200 23.11 -26.09 42.36
C GLU A 200 22.25 -26.72 41.25
N ALA A 201 22.09 -28.05 41.21
CA ALA A 201 21.19 -28.72 40.25
C ALA A 201 19.74 -28.22 40.36
N ARG A 202 19.23 -28.06 41.60
CA ARG A 202 17.89 -27.50 41.83
C ARG A 202 17.78 -26.05 41.37
N ARG A 203 18.77 -25.21 41.69
CA ARG A 203 18.79 -23.80 41.24
C ARG A 203 18.81 -23.69 39.72
N THR A 204 19.60 -24.52 39.04
CA THR A 204 19.68 -24.56 37.58
C THR A 204 18.31 -24.90 36.97
N ARG A 205 17.60 -25.89 37.52
CA ARG A 205 16.24 -26.26 37.05
C ARG A 205 15.20 -25.15 37.28
N VAL A 206 15.22 -24.53 38.46
CA VAL A 206 14.31 -23.41 38.79
C VAL A 206 14.56 -22.23 37.85
N ALA A 207 15.82 -21.85 37.64
CA ALA A 207 16.18 -20.77 36.72
C ALA A 207 15.74 -21.08 35.27
N ALA A 208 15.89 -22.32 34.82
CA ALA A 208 15.44 -22.75 33.50
C ALA A 208 13.91 -22.72 33.35
N GLY A 209 13.17 -23.10 34.40
CA GLY A 209 11.70 -23.02 34.40
C GLY A 209 11.18 -21.60 34.32
N LEU A 210 11.84 -20.65 35.01
CA LEU A 210 11.51 -19.23 34.93
C LEU A 210 11.74 -18.66 33.52
N ILE A 211 12.84 -19.03 32.86
CA ILE A 211 13.16 -18.58 31.49
C ILE A 211 12.20 -19.18 30.45
N ALA A 212 11.79 -20.43 30.64
CA ALA A 212 10.83 -21.10 29.77
C ALA A 212 9.39 -20.59 29.95
N GLY A 213 9.12 -19.73 30.95
CA GLY A 213 7.77 -19.29 31.29
C GLY A 213 6.90 -20.41 31.86
N THR A 214 7.49 -21.54 32.27
CA THR A 214 6.80 -22.67 32.90
C THR A 214 6.78 -22.57 34.43
N GLY A 215 7.37 -21.50 34.99
CA GLY A 215 7.47 -21.24 36.41
C GLY A 215 6.19 -20.67 37.02
N THR A 216 5.30 -21.58 37.46
CA THR A 216 4.48 -21.50 38.67
C THR A 216 3.61 -20.25 38.87
N ASP A 217 2.42 -20.27 38.26
CA ASP A 217 1.22 -19.56 38.75
C ASP A 217 0.37 -20.47 39.67
N GLU A 218 0.89 -21.62 40.14
CA GLU A 218 0.10 -22.67 40.80
C GLU A 218 0.02 -22.62 42.34
N ASP A 219 0.62 -21.63 43.02
CA ASP A 219 0.63 -21.55 44.50
C ASP A 219 0.22 -20.16 45.07
N ALA A 220 -0.86 -19.55 44.56
CA ALA A 220 -1.51 -18.39 45.17
C ALA A 220 -2.92 -18.69 45.69
#